data_AF-A0A498IW40-F1
#
_entry.id   AF-A0A498IW40-F1
#
_cell.length_a   1.000
_cell.length_b   1.000
_cell.length_c   1.000
_cell.angle_alpha   90.00
_cell.angle_beta   90.00
_cell.angle_gamma   90.00
#
_symmetry.space_group_name_H-M   'P 1'
#
loop_
_entity.id
_entity.type
_entity.pdbx_description
1 polymer ?
#
loop_
_entity_poly.entity_id
_entity_poly.type
_entity_poly.pdbx_seq_one_letter_code
_entity_poly.pdbx_strand_id
1 'polypeptide(L)'
;MASTKPVDASLWWDSFSLLLTELENASLSSDLPPILVKTLKDNHAWFVDTVSCFKPPNENSREALNSQQVEIGSHQLNIKPELKDKALKISSYLCLDEVQLYILVERSLENKDVALDSILHDVSGEANAIKEEVLKLISDGMEAKLINVLQVLFSSDHPEQMDIDLFTLWAEETLIEDNLVLDILFPAYYESFCTCNGERWKTLCVLYKLAVSTEALRSSYQTKVQLLLILIETLDLESLLQMVHDAIPFRQGTFVFTLADVQEMEAIISTFNAFETKEAGPLILAWAVFLCLISSLPGSEESNVLMEIDHVGYVRQAFEAALLNDCVEILQSDVLKEPDGPADGYRSVLRTFVSAFIASYAISLQLEDKSLKLILDILCKIYQGEESLCIQFWDRESFIDGPIRCLLCNLEGEFPFRTVELVRLLSSLCEGTWPAECVYNFLDKSLGISSLVEINGSFGEDRSQIVETHLPLHVPGFEGLVIPSKTCGHILRLVSGNTALVRWEVNGQLLQLILVIALYW
;
A
#
# COMPACT_ATOMS: atom_id res chain seq x y z
N MET A 1 -17.97 -46.91 36.02
CA MET A 1 -18.15 -45.44 35.94
C MET A 1 -17.31 -45.00 34.75
N ALA A 2 -17.89 -44.33 33.77
CA ALA A 2 -17.13 -43.82 32.64
C ALA A 2 -16.07 -42.84 33.17
N SER A 3 -14.81 -43.09 32.85
CA SER A 3 -13.70 -42.21 33.19
C SER A 3 -13.91 -40.91 32.44
N THR A 4 -14.22 -39.84 33.18
CA THR A 4 -14.41 -38.48 32.64
C THR A 4 -13.34 -37.59 33.25
N LYS A 5 -12.60 -36.84 32.42
CA LYS A 5 -11.54 -35.93 32.90
C LYS A 5 -11.86 -34.50 32.47
N PRO A 6 -11.96 -33.53 33.40
CA PRO A 6 -12.12 -32.12 33.05
C PRO A 6 -10.79 -31.51 32.61
N VAL A 7 -10.84 -30.63 31.62
CA VAL A 7 -9.73 -29.81 31.13
C VAL A 7 -10.15 -28.34 31.05
N ASP A 8 -9.19 -27.47 30.72
CA ASP A 8 -9.41 -26.02 30.64
C ASP A 8 -10.46 -25.66 29.59
N ALA A 9 -11.42 -24.80 29.96
CA ALA A 9 -12.50 -24.36 29.08
C ALA A 9 -12.01 -23.56 27.86
N SER A 10 -10.85 -22.92 27.95
CA SER A 10 -10.22 -22.17 26.86
C SER A 10 -9.77 -23.05 25.68
N LEU A 11 -9.75 -24.37 25.84
CA LEU A 11 -9.44 -25.32 24.76
C LEU A 11 -10.61 -25.49 23.77
N TRP A 12 -11.80 -24.97 24.08
CA TRP A 12 -12.96 -25.03 23.18
C TRP A 12 -13.15 -23.72 22.38
N TRP A 13 -13.60 -23.86 21.14
CA TRP A 13 -14.10 -22.77 20.30
C TRP A 13 -15.20 -23.28 19.39
N ASP A 14 -16.15 -22.42 19.05
CA ASP A 14 -17.14 -22.73 18.03
C ASP A 14 -16.51 -22.61 16.62
N SER A 15 -17.05 -23.36 15.65
CA SER A 15 -16.50 -23.31 14.29
C SER A 15 -16.73 -21.94 13.66
N PHE A 16 -15.66 -21.29 13.21
CA PHE A 16 -15.73 -19.98 12.57
C PHE A 16 -16.30 -20.03 11.14
N SER A 17 -16.49 -21.20 10.53
CA SER A 17 -17.00 -21.30 9.14
C SER A 17 -18.43 -20.77 9.00
N LEU A 18 -19.30 -21.08 9.98
CA LEU A 18 -20.66 -20.54 10.01
C LEU A 18 -20.66 -19.04 10.22
N LEU A 19 -19.83 -18.55 11.14
CA LEU A 19 -19.70 -17.12 11.42
C LEU A 19 -19.19 -16.35 10.19
N LEU A 20 -18.18 -16.88 9.49
CA LEU A 20 -17.68 -16.30 8.25
C LEU A 20 -18.77 -16.25 7.18
N THR A 21 -19.50 -17.35 6.99
CA THR A 21 -20.60 -17.39 6.01
C THR A 21 -21.70 -16.38 6.37
N GLU A 22 -22.03 -16.23 7.66
CA GLU A 22 -22.99 -15.23 8.11
C GLU A 22 -22.50 -13.79 7.86
N LEU A 23 -21.20 -13.53 8.02
CA LEU A 23 -20.59 -12.23 7.73
C LEU A 23 -20.56 -11.92 6.23
N GLU A 24 -20.19 -12.88 5.39
CA GLU A 24 -20.16 -12.73 3.92
C GLU A 24 -21.56 -12.47 3.33
N ASN A 25 -22.60 -13.05 3.95
CA ASN A 25 -23.98 -12.84 3.53
C ASN A 25 -24.62 -11.59 4.17
N ALA A 26 -23.96 -10.94 5.13
CA ALA A 26 -24.48 -9.74 5.77
C ALA A 26 -24.30 -8.53 4.84
N SER A 27 -25.35 -7.71 4.68
CA SER A 27 -25.21 -6.45 3.94
C SER A 27 -24.45 -5.43 4.77
N LEU A 28 -23.33 -4.93 4.23
CA LEU A 28 -22.54 -3.84 4.81
C LEU A 28 -23.32 -2.50 4.93
N SER A 29 -24.51 -2.41 4.30
CA SER A 29 -25.37 -1.22 4.30
C SER A 29 -26.40 -1.16 5.44
N SER A 30 -26.47 -2.21 6.27
CA SER A 30 -27.42 -2.35 7.38
C SER A 30 -26.75 -2.78 8.68
N ASP A 31 -27.35 -2.45 9.82
CA ASP A 31 -27.03 -2.99 11.12
C ASP A 31 -26.91 -4.52 11.07
N LEU A 32 -25.86 -5.06 11.67
CA LEU A 32 -25.69 -6.50 11.77
C LEU A 32 -26.87 -7.11 12.57
N PRO A 33 -27.39 -8.28 12.16
CA PRO A 33 -28.38 -9.01 12.93
C PRO A 33 -27.97 -9.14 14.41
N PRO A 34 -28.87 -8.92 15.39
CA PRO A 34 -28.51 -8.97 16.82
C PRO A 34 -27.86 -10.29 17.26
N ILE A 35 -28.22 -11.38 16.58
CA ILE A 35 -27.62 -12.70 16.78
C ILE A 35 -26.14 -12.67 16.38
N LEU A 36 -25.82 -12.13 15.20
CA LEU A 36 -24.46 -11.99 14.70
C LEU A 36 -23.61 -11.07 15.58
N VAL A 37 -24.17 -9.93 16.02
CA VAL A 37 -23.50 -9.03 16.98
C VAL A 37 -23.18 -9.76 18.29
N LYS A 38 -24.10 -10.59 18.78
CA LYS A 38 -23.87 -11.39 19.98
C LYS A 38 -22.77 -12.42 19.73
N THR A 39 -22.79 -13.12 18.59
CA THR A 39 -21.76 -14.10 18.22
C THR A 39 -20.37 -13.46 18.12
N LEU A 40 -20.26 -12.26 17.55
CA LEU A 40 -19.01 -11.51 17.50
C LEU A 40 -18.49 -11.19 18.91
N LYS A 41 -19.37 -10.72 19.80
CA LYS A 41 -19.02 -10.40 21.19
C LYS A 41 -18.63 -11.64 22.01
N ASP A 42 -19.35 -12.74 21.82
CA ASP A 42 -19.08 -14.01 22.49
C ASP A 42 -17.72 -14.59 22.05
N ASN A 43 -17.29 -14.32 20.81
CA ASN A 43 -15.99 -14.74 20.26
C ASN A 43 -14.88 -13.68 20.38
N HIS A 44 -15.14 -12.54 21.03
CA HIS A 44 -14.21 -11.40 21.08
C HIS A 44 -12.79 -11.78 21.52
N ALA A 45 -12.65 -12.62 22.55
CA ALA A 45 -11.34 -13.07 23.02
C ALA A 45 -10.55 -13.84 21.95
N TRP A 46 -11.24 -14.65 21.13
CA TRP A 46 -10.60 -15.37 20.02
C TRP A 46 -10.14 -14.43 18.90
N PHE A 47 -10.83 -13.32 18.66
CA PHE A 47 -10.39 -12.31 17.70
C PHE A 47 -9.21 -11.49 18.21
N VAL A 48 -9.17 -11.16 19.50
CA VAL A 48 -8.05 -10.42 20.10
C VAL A 48 -6.79 -11.29 20.16
N ASP A 49 -6.91 -12.51 20.69
CA ASP A 49 -5.77 -13.41 20.90
C ASP A 49 -5.41 -14.23 19.65
N THR A 50 -6.24 -14.18 18.61
CA THR A 50 -6.02 -14.78 17.28
C THR A 50 -5.59 -16.26 17.39
N VAL A 51 -4.55 -16.65 16.65
CA VAL A 51 -3.99 -18.00 16.69
C VAL A 51 -3.32 -18.34 18.02
N SER A 52 -3.05 -17.36 18.90
CA SER A 52 -2.48 -17.63 20.23
C SER A 52 -3.44 -18.37 21.17
N CYS A 53 -4.72 -18.49 20.79
CA CYS A 53 -5.69 -19.35 21.45
C CYS A 53 -5.44 -20.85 21.20
N PHE A 54 -4.70 -21.19 20.14
CA PHE A 54 -4.15 -22.52 19.93
C PHE A 54 -2.91 -22.72 20.82
N LYS A 55 -3.03 -23.62 21.79
CA LYS A 55 -2.07 -23.80 22.88
C LYS A 55 -1.00 -24.83 22.52
N PRO A 56 0.21 -24.73 23.09
CA PRO A 56 1.24 -25.75 22.92
C PRO A 56 0.83 -27.07 23.62
N PRO A 57 1.53 -28.20 23.34
CA PRO A 57 1.21 -29.50 23.90
C PRO A 57 1.22 -29.51 25.43
N ASN A 58 0.28 -30.22 26.03
CA ASN A 58 0.06 -30.22 27.47
C ASN A 58 -0.17 -31.63 28.01
N GLU A 59 0.61 -32.03 29.02
CA GLU A 59 0.49 -33.36 29.62
C GLU A 59 -0.92 -33.65 30.16
N ASN A 60 -1.60 -32.64 30.72
CA ASN A 60 -2.95 -32.81 31.24
C ASN A 60 -3.94 -33.12 30.11
N SER A 61 -3.80 -32.44 28.96
CA SER A 61 -4.61 -32.65 27.76
C SER A 61 -4.34 -34.02 27.15
N ARG A 62 -3.07 -34.42 27.02
CA ARG A 62 -2.68 -35.75 26.57
C ARG A 62 -3.26 -36.87 27.44
N GLU A 63 -3.16 -36.72 28.76
CA GLU A 63 -3.73 -37.68 29.69
C GLU A 63 -5.26 -37.69 29.65
N ALA A 64 -5.91 -36.55 29.38
CA ALA A 64 -7.36 -36.48 29.26
C ALA A 64 -7.87 -37.33 28.09
N LEU A 65 -7.13 -37.41 26.98
CA LEU A 65 -7.49 -38.31 25.87
C LEU A 65 -7.38 -39.81 26.20
N ASN A 66 -6.88 -40.20 27.37
CA ASN A 66 -6.96 -41.60 27.84
C ASN A 66 -8.33 -41.93 28.47
N SER A 67 -9.16 -40.93 28.75
CA SER A 67 -10.49 -41.10 29.30
C SER A 67 -11.52 -41.42 28.19
N GLN A 68 -12.72 -41.89 28.58
CA GLN A 68 -13.79 -42.14 27.61
C GLN A 68 -14.46 -40.84 27.17
N GLN A 69 -14.52 -39.86 28.08
CA GLN A 69 -15.11 -38.56 27.86
C GLN A 69 -14.22 -37.47 28.44
N VAL A 70 -14.05 -36.39 27.69
CA VAL A 70 -13.35 -35.18 28.15
C VAL A 70 -14.37 -34.07 28.33
N GLU A 71 -14.34 -33.42 29.49
CA GLU A 71 -15.18 -32.26 29.81
C GLU A 71 -14.37 -30.97 29.57
N ILE A 72 -14.89 -30.08 28.71
CA ILE A 72 -14.25 -28.82 28.34
C ILE A 72 -15.25 -27.69 28.62
N GLY A 73 -15.17 -27.08 29.80
CA GLY A 73 -16.19 -26.13 30.25
C GLY A 73 -17.60 -26.75 30.27
N SER A 74 -18.51 -26.24 29.42
CA SER A 74 -19.87 -26.76 29.23
C SER A 74 -19.98 -27.87 28.17
N HIS A 75 -18.90 -28.22 27.49
CA HIS A 75 -18.89 -29.17 26.38
C HIS A 75 -18.36 -30.54 26.83
N GLN A 76 -18.83 -31.60 26.17
CA GLN A 76 -18.38 -32.96 26.39
C GLN A 76 -17.97 -33.61 25.07
N LEU A 77 -16.77 -34.18 25.04
CA LEU A 77 -16.23 -34.90 23.89
C LEU A 77 -16.15 -36.40 24.16
N ASN A 78 -16.66 -37.20 23.24
CA ASN A 78 -16.52 -38.66 23.29
C ASN A 78 -15.25 -39.08 22.56
N ILE A 79 -14.32 -39.72 23.26
CA ILE A 79 -13.01 -40.05 22.68
C ILE A 79 -13.08 -41.35 21.88
N LYS A 80 -12.88 -41.25 20.57
CA LYS A 80 -12.76 -42.37 19.63
C LYS A 80 -11.28 -42.75 19.49
N PRO A 81 -10.87 -44.01 19.79
CA PRO A 81 -9.46 -44.42 19.78
C PRO A 81 -8.73 -44.11 18.47
N GLU A 82 -9.39 -44.32 17.33
CA GLU A 82 -8.80 -44.08 16.01
C GLU A 82 -8.51 -42.59 15.74
N LEU A 83 -9.33 -41.69 16.29
CA LEU A 83 -9.13 -40.24 16.15
C LEU A 83 -8.08 -39.73 17.12
N LYS A 84 -8.06 -40.29 18.33
CA LYS A 84 -7.04 -40.00 19.33
C LYS A 84 -5.64 -40.30 18.80
N ASP A 85 -5.42 -41.48 18.24
CA ASP A 85 -4.08 -41.86 17.76
C ASP A 85 -3.60 -40.93 16.64
N LYS A 86 -4.52 -40.47 15.77
CA LYS A 86 -4.23 -39.45 14.76
C LYS A 86 -3.92 -38.09 15.39
N ALA A 87 -4.73 -37.64 16.35
CA ALA A 87 -4.52 -36.37 17.04
C ALA A 87 -3.17 -36.35 17.76
N LEU A 88 -2.84 -37.38 18.54
CA LEU A 88 -1.54 -37.46 19.22
C LEU A 88 -0.35 -37.44 18.24
N LYS A 89 -0.48 -38.12 17.10
CA LYS A 89 0.53 -38.10 16.05
C LYS A 89 0.68 -36.69 15.46
N ILE A 90 -0.42 -36.05 15.08
CA ILE A 90 -0.39 -34.72 14.46
C ILE A 90 0.10 -33.65 15.46
N SER A 91 -0.17 -33.83 16.76
CA SER A 91 0.23 -32.87 17.82
C SER A 91 1.74 -32.74 17.89
N SER A 92 2.45 -33.85 17.71
CA SER A 92 3.92 -33.84 17.65
C SER A 92 4.50 -33.13 16.43
N TYR A 93 3.72 -32.95 15.35
CA TYR A 93 4.17 -32.21 14.16
C TYR A 93 3.80 -30.73 14.24
N LEU A 94 2.58 -30.41 14.68
CA LEU A 94 2.06 -29.03 14.69
C LEU A 94 2.34 -28.29 16.01
N CYS A 95 2.96 -28.95 16.99
CA CYS A 95 3.19 -28.40 18.32
C CYS A 95 1.90 -27.81 18.94
N LEU A 96 0.78 -28.53 18.78
CA LEU A 96 -0.54 -28.12 19.23
C LEU A 96 -1.04 -29.00 20.39
N ASP A 97 -1.80 -28.39 21.30
CA ASP A 97 -2.50 -29.08 22.39
C ASP A 97 -3.30 -30.29 21.88
N GLU A 98 -3.14 -31.41 22.58
CA GLU A 98 -3.68 -32.69 22.16
C GLU A 98 -5.22 -32.69 22.09
N VAL A 99 -5.90 -31.97 22.98
CA VAL A 99 -7.37 -31.88 23.00
C VAL A 99 -7.87 -30.97 21.88
N GLN A 100 -7.24 -29.81 21.66
CA GLN A 100 -7.60 -28.92 20.54
C GLN A 100 -7.43 -29.63 19.20
N LEU A 101 -6.36 -30.40 19.07
CA LEU A 101 -6.11 -31.15 17.85
C LEU A 101 -7.07 -32.33 17.66
N TYR A 102 -7.50 -32.98 18.74
CA TYR A 102 -8.58 -33.97 18.67
C TYR A 102 -9.87 -33.35 18.11
N ILE A 103 -10.23 -32.15 18.56
CA ILE A 103 -11.39 -31.39 18.06
C ILE A 103 -11.26 -31.12 16.55
N LEU A 104 -10.09 -30.65 16.10
CA LEU A 104 -9.82 -30.41 14.67
C LEU A 104 -9.96 -31.68 13.83
N VAL A 105 -9.37 -32.80 14.29
CA VAL A 105 -9.47 -34.10 13.60
C VAL A 105 -10.92 -34.56 13.52
N GLU A 106 -11.70 -34.44 14.60
CA GLU A 106 -13.11 -34.81 14.61
C GLU A 106 -13.92 -33.95 13.63
N ARG A 107 -13.77 -32.62 13.67
CA ARG A 107 -14.45 -31.68 12.76
C ARG A 107 -14.10 -31.90 11.30
N SER A 108 -12.83 -32.22 11.00
CA SER A 108 -12.38 -32.47 9.63
C SER A 108 -13.09 -33.65 8.96
N LEU A 109 -13.58 -34.60 9.77
CA LEU A 109 -14.32 -35.77 9.29
C LEU A 109 -15.82 -35.50 9.16
N GLU A 110 -16.36 -34.57 9.95
CA GLU A 110 -17.76 -34.14 9.91
C GLU A 110 -18.06 -33.19 8.73
N ASN A 111 -17.11 -32.32 8.37
CA ASN A 111 -17.24 -31.35 7.27
C ASN A 111 -17.29 -31.97 5.85
N LYS A 112 -17.30 -33.29 5.70
CA LYS A 112 -17.54 -33.94 4.39
C LYS A 112 -19.02 -34.00 4.00
N ASP A 113 -19.96 -33.68 4.90
CA ASP A 113 -21.39 -34.01 4.72
C ASP A 113 -22.39 -32.84 4.81
N VAL A 114 -21.97 -31.57 4.94
CA VAL A 114 -22.94 -30.46 5.14
C VAL A 114 -22.83 -29.39 4.06
N ALA A 115 -23.75 -29.47 3.09
CA ALA A 115 -24.10 -28.38 2.18
C ALA A 115 -24.96 -27.36 2.94
N LEU A 116 -24.58 -26.07 2.88
CA LEU A 116 -25.25 -24.99 3.58
C LEU A 116 -26.54 -24.56 2.85
N ASP A 117 -27.65 -24.47 3.58
CA ASP A 117 -28.92 -23.91 3.13
C ASP A 117 -29.10 -22.48 3.69
N SER A 118 -29.64 -21.62 2.83
CA SER A 118 -29.84 -20.17 2.92
C SER A 118 -30.63 -19.65 4.14
N ILE A 119 -30.57 -18.34 4.40
CA ILE A 119 -31.76 -17.44 4.52
C ILE A 119 -31.38 -15.96 4.34
N LEU A 120 -32.19 -15.25 3.53
CA LEU A 120 -32.26 -13.80 3.29
C LEU A 120 -33.23 -13.11 4.28
N HIS A 121 -32.96 -11.85 4.68
CA HIS A 121 -33.95 -10.75 4.68
C HIS A 121 -33.38 -9.35 5.03
N ASP A 122 -33.84 -8.34 4.29
CA ASP A 122 -33.67 -6.87 4.46
C ASP A 122 -34.16 -6.31 5.80
N VAL A 123 -33.46 -5.31 6.38
CA VAL A 123 -33.98 -3.99 6.86
C VAL A 123 -32.80 -2.99 7.01
N SER A 124 -33.03 -1.72 6.64
CA SER A 124 -32.08 -0.59 6.60
C SER A 124 -31.65 0.00 7.96
N GLY A 125 -30.38 0.43 8.07
CA GLY A 125 -29.90 1.41 9.07
C GLY A 125 -28.47 1.17 9.56
N GLU A 126 -27.56 2.11 9.24
CA GLU A 126 -26.16 2.42 9.67
C GLU A 126 -25.15 1.36 10.19
N ALA A 127 -24.02 1.25 9.47
CA ALA A 127 -22.81 0.44 9.69
C ALA A 127 -21.95 0.71 10.97
N ASN A 128 -22.51 1.28 12.05
CA ASN A 128 -21.73 1.72 13.21
C ASN A 128 -21.28 0.58 14.15
N ALA A 129 -22.04 -0.51 14.26
CA ALA A 129 -21.74 -1.59 15.21
C ALA A 129 -20.45 -2.38 14.87
N ILE A 130 -20.15 -2.57 13.58
CA ILE A 130 -18.91 -3.25 13.13
C ILE A 130 -17.70 -2.38 13.49
N LYS A 131 -17.77 -1.08 13.20
CA LYS A 131 -16.71 -0.12 13.49
C LYS A 131 -16.40 -0.06 14.98
N GLU A 132 -17.42 -0.05 15.84
CA GLU A 132 -17.25 -0.09 17.29
C GLU A 132 -16.53 -1.36 17.76
N GLU A 133 -16.89 -2.52 17.22
CA GLU A 133 -16.25 -3.78 17.59
C GLU A 133 -14.80 -3.85 17.09
N VAL A 134 -14.51 -3.39 15.88
CA VAL A 134 -13.14 -3.28 15.35
C VAL A 134 -12.28 -2.37 16.23
N LEU A 135 -12.78 -1.18 16.58
CA LEU A 135 -12.08 -0.26 17.48
C LEU A 135 -11.79 -0.90 18.84
N LYS A 136 -12.74 -1.69 19.35
CA LYS A 136 -12.56 -2.43 20.60
C LYS A 136 -11.51 -3.53 20.48
N LEU A 137 -11.48 -4.29 19.37
CA LEU A 137 -10.44 -5.29 19.12
C LEU A 137 -9.04 -4.65 19.11
N ILE A 138 -8.91 -3.49 18.47
CA ILE A 138 -7.65 -2.73 18.46
C ILE A 138 -7.30 -2.24 19.87
N SER A 139 -8.25 -1.66 20.62
CA SER A 139 -7.98 -1.20 22.00
C SER A 139 -7.59 -2.34 22.95
N ASP A 140 -8.11 -3.54 22.70
CA ASP A 140 -7.83 -4.74 23.50
C ASP A 140 -6.54 -5.45 23.07
N GLY A 141 -5.82 -4.91 22.07
CA GLY A 141 -4.44 -5.25 21.74
C GLY A 141 -4.27 -6.19 20.54
N MET A 142 -5.29 -6.34 19.69
CA MET A 142 -5.24 -7.21 18.50
C MET A 142 -4.04 -6.88 17.59
N GLU A 143 -3.73 -5.60 17.37
CA GLU A 143 -2.58 -5.15 16.57
C GLU A 143 -1.26 -5.78 17.07
N ALA A 144 -0.98 -5.66 18.37
CA ALA A 144 0.25 -6.18 18.95
C ALA A 144 0.32 -7.72 18.88
N LYS A 145 -0.84 -8.40 18.95
CA LYS A 145 -0.95 -9.84 18.83
C LYS A 145 -0.67 -10.31 17.40
N LEU A 146 -1.26 -9.66 16.40
CA LEU A 146 -1.00 -9.94 14.98
C LEU A 146 0.47 -9.71 14.60
N ILE A 147 1.09 -8.63 15.09
CA ILE A 147 2.54 -8.39 14.88
C ILE A 147 3.38 -9.50 15.52
N ASN A 148 3.00 -9.96 16.72
CA ASN A 148 3.69 -11.07 17.38
C ASN A 148 3.52 -12.41 16.63
N VAL A 149 2.37 -12.63 15.98
CA VAL A 149 2.16 -13.80 15.10
C VAL A 149 3.16 -13.77 13.95
N LEU A 150 3.26 -12.66 13.21
CA LEU A 150 4.26 -12.51 12.13
C LEU A 150 5.70 -12.72 12.62
N GLN A 151 6.03 -12.22 13.82
CA GLN A 151 7.36 -12.45 14.42
C GLN A 151 7.65 -13.92 14.65
N VAL A 152 6.67 -14.66 15.17
CA VAL A 152 6.79 -16.10 15.37
C VAL A 152 6.91 -16.81 14.02
N LEU A 153 6.04 -16.52 13.06
CA LEU A 153 6.05 -17.18 11.74
C LEU A 153 7.38 -16.96 11.00
N PHE A 154 7.87 -15.72 10.92
CA PHE A 154 9.15 -15.41 10.26
C PHE A 154 10.39 -15.94 10.99
N SER A 155 10.27 -16.27 12.28
CA SER A 155 11.37 -16.85 13.06
C SER A 155 11.27 -18.37 13.21
N SER A 156 10.20 -19.00 12.70
CA SER A 156 9.94 -20.42 12.89
C SER A 156 10.66 -21.26 11.85
N ASP A 157 11.30 -22.33 12.31
CA ASP A 157 11.81 -23.40 11.44
C ASP A 157 10.77 -24.51 11.32
N HIS A 158 10.78 -25.20 10.18
CA HIS A 158 9.95 -26.38 9.99
C HIS A 158 10.35 -27.51 10.97
N PRO A 159 9.40 -28.34 11.44
CA PRO A 159 9.71 -29.45 12.33
C PRO A 159 10.68 -30.48 11.70
N GLU A 160 11.71 -30.90 12.44
CA GLU A 160 12.81 -31.76 11.95
C GLU A 160 12.36 -33.13 11.37
N GLN A 161 11.16 -33.60 11.69
CA GLN A 161 10.64 -34.93 11.32
C GLN A 161 9.55 -34.88 10.24
N MET A 162 9.39 -33.74 9.57
CA MET A 162 8.37 -33.51 8.55
C MET A 162 8.78 -34.11 7.19
N ASP A 163 7.88 -34.85 6.53
CA ASP A 163 8.12 -35.33 5.17
C ASP A 163 7.91 -34.20 4.12
N ILE A 164 8.33 -34.44 2.88
CA ILE A 164 8.31 -33.41 1.82
C ILE A 164 6.89 -32.93 1.52
N ASP A 165 5.90 -33.84 1.47
CA ASP A 165 4.53 -33.49 1.14
C ASP A 165 3.90 -32.66 2.27
N LEU A 166 4.18 -33.00 3.53
CA LEU A 166 3.73 -32.27 4.70
C LEU A 166 4.45 -30.92 4.85
N PHE A 167 5.72 -30.84 4.45
CA PHE A 167 6.48 -29.59 4.40
C PHE A 167 5.86 -28.60 3.43
N THR A 168 5.47 -29.04 2.24
CA THR A 168 4.79 -28.17 1.27
C THR A 168 3.49 -27.62 1.84
N LEU A 169 2.65 -28.46 2.47
CA LEU A 169 1.42 -28.01 3.10
C LEU A 169 1.66 -27.04 4.27
N TRP A 170 2.66 -27.31 5.10
CA TRP A 170 3.04 -26.40 6.20
C TRP A 170 3.51 -25.04 5.68
N ALA A 171 4.32 -25.02 4.62
CA ALA A 171 4.79 -23.78 4.02
C ALA A 171 3.66 -23.00 3.35
N GLU A 172 2.74 -23.68 2.66
CA GLU A 172 1.55 -23.06 2.07
C GLU A 172 0.64 -22.45 3.14
N GLU A 173 0.34 -23.19 4.21
CA GLU A 173 -0.49 -22.69 5.32
C GLU A 173 0.17 -21.49 6.03
N THR A 174 1.48 -21.55 6.27
CA THR A 174 2.24 -20.44 6.88
C THR A 174 2.14 -19.18 6.04
N LEU A 175 2.26 -19.29 4.70
CA LEU A 175 2.13 -18.15 3.79
C LEU A 175 0.71 -17.60 3.74
N ILE A 176 -0.31 -18.48 3.81
CA ILE A 176 -1.71 -18.05 3.90
C ILE A 176 -1.92 -17.25 5.19
N GLU A 177 -1.39 -17.74 6.31
CA GLU A 177 -1.48 -17.05 7.61
C GLU A 177 -0.77 -15.69 7.56
N ASP A 178 0.44 -15.62 7.00
CA ASP A 178 1.18 -14.37 6.83
C ASP A 178 0.37 -13.33 6.04
N ASN A 179 -0.19 -13.73 4.89
CA ASN A 179 -0.97 -12.84 4.04
C ASN A 179 -2.26 -12.37 4.73
N LEU A 180 -3.00 -13.28 5.37
CA LEU A 180 -4.23 -12.93 6.10
C LEU A 180 -3.96 -11.97 7.26
N VAL A 181 -2.86 -12.16 7.98
CA VAL A 181 -2.48 -11.22 9.05
C VAL A 181 -2.18 -9.84 8.47
N LEU A 182 -1.49 -9.76 7.33
CA LEU A 182 -1.20 -8.49 6.66
C LEU A 182 -2.46 -7.85 6.05
N ASP A 183 -3.42 -8.64 5.56
CA ASP A 183 -4.72 -8.17 5.07
C ASP A 183 -5.60 -7.60 6.20
N ILE A 184 -5.38 -8.02 7.45
CA ILE A 184 -6.03 -7.40 8.62
C ILE A 184 -5.26 -6.14 9.06
N LEU A 185 -3.93 -6.20 9.09
CA LEU A 185 -3.10 -5.07 9.54
C LEU A 185 -3.15 -3.88 8.59
N PHE A 186 -3.21 -4.11 7.28
CA PHE A 186 -3.19 -3.02 6.31
C PHE A 186 -4.40 -2.08 6.45
N PRO A 187 -5.67 -2.55 6.41
CA PRO A 187 -6.82 -1.70 6.67
C PRO A 187 -6.79 -1.07 8.07
N ALA A 188 -6.24 -1.76 9.08
CA ALA A 188 -6.13 -1.21 10.42
C ALA A 188 -5.28 0.08 10.46
N TYR A 189 -4.20 0.13 9.68
CA TYR A 189 -3.39 1.35 9.54
C TYR A 189 -3.97 2.33 8.52
N TYR A 190 -4.39 1.85 7.34
CA TYR A 190 -4.89 2.68 6.25
C TYR A 190 -6.17 3.46 6.63
N GLU A 191 -7.12 2.80 7.31
CA GLU A 191 -8.34 3.45 7.82
C GLU A 191 -8.12 4.19 9.15
N SER A 192 -6.87 4.33 9.60
CA SER A 192 -6.47 5.00 10.84
C SER A 192 -7.13 4.44 12.10
N PHE A 193 -7.46 3.14 12.13
CA PHE A 193 -7.89 2.46 13.37
C PHE A 193 -6.73 2.30 14.35
N CYS A 194 -5.50 2.14 13.82
CA CYS A 194 -4.26 2.07 14.57
C CYS A 194 -3.42 3.33 14.34
N THR A 195 -2.66 3.74 15.35
CA THR A 195 -1.61 4.76 15.20
C THR A 195 -0.25 4.09 15.32
N CYS A 196 0.51 4.05 14.22
CA CYS A 196 1.83 3.43 14.21
C CYS A 196 2.87 4.37 14.85
N ASN A 197 3.26 4.10 16.10
CA ASN A 197 4.35 4.84 16.75
C ASN A 197 5.73 4.34 16.31
N GLY A 198 6.80 5.05 16.69
CA GLY A 198 8.16 4.70 16.28
C GLY A 198 8.59 3.29 16.70
N GLU A 199 8.17 2.80 17.88
CA GLU A 199 8.45 1.43 18.33
C GLU A 199 7.81 0.37 17.43
N ARG A 200 6.54 0.57 17.07
CA ARG A 200 5.78 -0.31 16.18
C ARG A 200 6.36 -0.31 14.78
N TRP A 201 6.65 0.87 14.24
CA TRP A 201 7.23 0.99 12.90
C TRP A 201 8.58 0.27 12.80
N LYS A 202 9.48 0.44 13.79
CA LYS A 202 10.75 -0.28 13.85
C LYS A 202 10.55 -1.80 13.89
N THR A 203 9.55 -2.26 14.63
CA THR A 203 9.21 -3.69 14.72
C THR A 203 8.79 -4.24 13.36
N LEU A 204 7.90 -3.54 12.64
CA LEU A 204 7.49 -3.88 11.28
C LEU A 204 8.68 -3.83 10.31
N CYS A 205 9.59 -2.87 10.48
CA CYS A 205 10.80 -2.75 9.65
C CYS A 205 11.76 -3.94 9.85
N VAL A 206 11.93 -4.42 11.09
CA VAL A 206 12.70 -5.63 11.37
C VAL A 206 12.04 -6.87 10.76
N LEU A 207 10.71 -7.00 10.85
CA LEU A 207 9.96 -8.06 10.18
C LEU A 207 10.17 -8.03 8.66
N TYR A 208 10.15 -6.85 8.07
CA TYR A 208 10.40 -6.67 6.64
C TYR A 208 11.80 -7.13 6.25
N LYS A 209 12.80 -6.78 7.08
CA LYS A 209 14.17 -7.25 6.87
C LYS A 209 14.27 -8.78 6.92
N LEU A 210 13.59 -9.43 7.86
CA LEU A 210 13.54 -10.89 7.95
C LEU A 210 12.90 -11.50 6.69
N ALA A 211 11.75 -10.98 6.27
CA ALA A 211 11.06 -11.42 5.06
C ALA A 211 11.96 -11.30 3.82
N VAL A 212 12.67 -10.18 3.65
CA VAL A 212 13.58 -9.96 2.52
C VAL A 212 14.82 -10.87 2.59
N SER A 213 15.31 -11.21 3.79
CA SER A 213 16.49 -12.07 3.98
C SER A 213 16.24 -13.56 3.78
N THR A 214 14.97 -14.01 3.80
CA THR A 214 14.64 -15.42 3.60
C THR A 214 14.51 -15.73 2.11
N GLU A 215 15.36 -16.63 1.62
CA GLU A 215 15.36 -17.15 0.24
C GLU A 215 14.14 -18.04 -0.07
N ALA A 216 13.06 -17.93 0.71
CA ALA A 216 11.82 -18.68 0.53
C ALA A 216 11.18 -18.25 -0.80
N LEU A 217 11.30 -19.14 -1.79
CA LEU A 217 10.88 -19.04 -3.19
C LEU A 217 9.63 -18.16 -3.36
N ARG A 218 9.63 -17.32 -4.41
CA ARG A 218 8.51 -16.65 -5.14
C ARG A 218 7.15 -16.43 -4.44
N SER A 219 6.61 -17.42 -3.74
CA SER A 219 5.41 -17.37 -2.90
C SER A 219 5.47 -16.35 -1.75
N SER A 220 6.65 -15.90 -1.30
CA SER A 220 6.77 -14.84 -0.27
C SER A 220 6.69 -13.40 -0.82
N TYR A 221 6.58 -13.22 -2.14
CA TYR A 221 6.61 -11.88 -2.73
C TYR A 221 5.41 -11.02 -2.30
N GLN A 222 4.21 -11.61 -2.22
CA GLN A 222 3.00 -10.92 -1.78
C GLN A 222 3.13 -10.36 -0.37
N THR A 223 3.53 -11.20 0.58
CA THR A 223 3.81 -10.82 1.96
C THR A 223 4.80 -9.66 2.07
N LYS A 224 5.87 -9.69 1.25
CA LYS A 224 6.86 -8.59 1.19
C LYS A 224 6.24 -7.30 0.69
N VAL A 225 5.45 -7.36 -0.39
CA VAL A 225 4.78 -6.19 -0.96
C VAL A 225 3.76 -5.60 0.02
N GLN A 226 2.94 -6.43 0.66
CA GLN A 226 1.95 -5.97 1.65
C GLN A 226 2.64 -5.29 2.84
N LEU A 227 3.68 -5.91 3.40
CA LEU A 227 4.43 -5.33 4.51
C LEU A 227 5.17 -4.04 4.12
N LEU A 228 5.72 -3.97 2.89
CA LEU A 228 6.30 -2.75 2.33
C LEU A 228 5.25 -1.63 2.25
N LEU A 229 4.04 -1.92 1.77
CA LEU A 229 2.97 -0.94 1.64
C LEU A 229 2.48 -0.46 3.01
N ILE A 230 2.39 -1.35 4.01
CA ILE A 230 2.12 -0.97 5.40
C ILE A 230 3.22 -0.04 5.93
N LEU A 231 4.49 -0.33 5.68
CA LEU A 231 5.59 0.51 6.11
C LEU A 231 5.57 1.90 5.47
N ILE A 232 5.22 1.99 4.17
CA ILE A 232 5.08 3.26 3.46
C ILE A 232 3.88 4.05 3.99
N GLU A 233 2.74 3.39 4.18
CA GLU A 233 1.52 4.01 4.73
C GLU A 233 1.77 4.58 6.12
N THR A 234 2.41 3.80 6.99
CA THR A 234 2.72 4.21 8.36
C THR A 234 3.81 5.28 8.49
N LEU A 235 4.50 5.65 7.40
CA LEU A 235 5.31 6.87 7.37
C LEU A 235 4.46 8.14 7.32
N ASP A 236 3.15 8.02 7.04
CA ASP A 236 2.17 9.11 7.01
C ASP A 236 2.64 10.29 6.15
N LEU A 237 3.03 9.96 4.91
CA LEU A 237 3.48 10.92 3.91
C LEU A 237 2.38 11.91 3.54
N GLU A 238 1.11 11.52 3.68
CA GLU A 238 -0.04 12.40 3.50
C GLU A 238 0.00 13.56 4.51
N SER A 239 0.07 13.27 5.82
CA SER A 239 0.12 14.33 6.82
C SER A 239 1.37 15.19 6.66
N LEU A 240 2.52 14.61 6.26
CA LEU A 240 3.72 15.40 5.96
C LEU A 240 3.54 16.33 4.77
N LEU A 241 2.89 15.88 3.69
CA LEU A 241 2.58 16.74 2.54
C LEU A 241 1.66 17.89 2.94
N GLN A 242 0.65 17.63 3.76
CA GLN A 242 -0.23 18.67 4.31
C GLN A 242 0.57 19.67 5.16
N MET A 243 1.46 19.18 6.02
CA MET A 243 2.30 20.03 6.87
C MET A 243 3.24 20.91 6.04
N VAL A 244 3.81 20.40 4.95
CA VAL A 244 4.63 21.18 4.00
C VAL A 244 3.77 22.25 3.33
N HIS A 245 2.58 21.89 2.86
CA HIS A 245 1.64 22.83 2.24
C HIS A 245 1.24 23.97 3.19
N ASP A 246 0.96 23.65 4.46
CA ASP A 246 0.52 24.60 5.48
C ASP A 246 1.67 25.31 6.22
N ALA A 247 2.92 24.97 5.89
CA ALA A 247 4.12 25.44 6.60
C ALA A 247 4.06 25.20 8.13
N ILE A 248 3.61 24.01 8.53
CA ILE A 248 3.52 23.61 9.94
C ILE A 248 4.87 23.00 10.37
N PRO A 249 5.50 23.47 11.46
CA PRO A 249 6.79 22.94 11.91
C PRO A 249 6.66 21.52 12.46
N PHE A 250 7.73 20.72 12.32
CA PHE A 250 7.81 19.38 12.90
C PHE A 250 7.96 19.44 14.42
N ARG A 251 6.88 19.13 15.18
CA ARG A 251 6.89 19.18 16.65
C ARG A 251 6.19 17.96 17.25
N GLN A 252 6.56 17.64 18.49
CA GLN A 252 5.88 16.58 19.24
C GLN A 252 4.39 16.92 19.41
N GLY A 253 3.52 15.99 19.02
CA GLY A 253 2.06 16.14 19.07
C GLY A 253 1.42 16.73 17.82
N THR A 254 2.19 17.22 16.84
CA THR A 254 1.69 17.54 15.49
C THR A 254 1.84 16.37 14.53
N PHE A 255 2.81 15.49 14.79
CA PHE A 255 3.09 14.29 14.01
C PHE A 255 3.34 13.13 14.96
N VAL A 256 3.09 11.90 14.49
CA VAL A 256 3.17 10.69 15.32
C VAL A 256 4.60 10.39 15.79
N PHE A 257 5.59 10.60 14.91
CA PHE A 257 7.00 10.38 15.23
C PHE A 257 7.67 11.59 15.86
N THR A 258 8.52 11.33 16.85
CA THR A 258 9.46 12.30 17.41
C THR A 258 10.79 12.25 16.68
N LEU A 259 11.64 13.27 16.90
CA LEU A 259 12.99 13.28 16.33
C LEU A 259 13.86 12.11 16.85
N ALA A 260 13.61 11.65 18.08
CA ALA A 260 14.28 10.47 18.62
C ALA A 260 13.86 9.19 17.88
N ASP A 261 12.57 9.06 17.56
CA ASP A 261 12.08 7.94 16.74
C ASP A 261 12.77 7.95 15.37
N VAL A 262 12.88 9.11 14.71
CA VAL A 262 13.55 9.26 13.41
C VAL A 262 15.01 8.79 13.47
N GLN A 263 15.76 9.09 14.55
CA GLN A 263 17.14 8.60 14.71
C GLN A 263 17.22 7.08 14.84
N GLU A 264 16.31 6.49 15.60
CA GLU A 264 16.30 5.04 15.80
C GLU A 264 15.83 4.30 14.54
N MET A 265 14.87 4.87 13.80
CA MET A 265 14.44 4.37 12.48
C MET A 265 15.58 4.45 11.47
N GLU A 266 16.32 5.56 11.42
CA GLU A 266 17.51 5.74 10.58
C GLU A 266 18.57 4.66 10.86
N ALA A 267 18.81 4.36 12.14
CA ALA A 267 19.76 3.32 12.53
C ALA A 267 19.37 1.92 12.01
N ILE A 268 18.09 1.66 11.77
CA ILE A 268 17.62 0.41 11.15
C ILE A 268 17.72 0.49 9.63
N ILE A 269 17.23 1.58 9.02
CA ILE A 269 17.23 1.75 7.56
C ILE A 269 18.64 1.74 6.97
N SER A 270 19.61 2.36 7.66
CA SER A 270 21.02 2.34 7.27
C SER A 270 21.64 0.93 7.21
N THR A 271 20.99 -0.09 7.79
CA THR A 271 21.43 -1.49 7.69
C THR A 271 20.91 -2.22 6.44
N PHE A 272 20.01 -1.61 5.67
CA PHE A 272 19.56 -2.15 4.39
C PHE A 272 20.55 -1.79 3.29
N ASN A 273 20.71 -2.70 2.33
CA ASN A 273 21.53 -2.46 1.16
C ASN A 273 20.76 -2.81 -0.12
N ALA A 274 20.27 -1.79 -0.83
CA ALA A 274 19.51 -1.98 -2.07
C ALA A 274 20.28 -2.73 -3.18
N PHE A 275 21.62 -2.79 -3.09
CA PHE A 275 22.44 -3.53 -4.05
C PHE A 275 22.51 -5.03 -3.75
N GLU A 276 22.32 -5.41 -2.49
CA GLU A 276 22.28 -6.81 -2.04
C GLU A 276 20.85 -7.35 -2.07
N THR A 277 19.89 -6.53 -1.62
CA THR A 277 18.47 -6.86 -1.57
C THR A 277 17.68 -5.81 -2.34
N LYS A 278 17.40 -6.09 -3.62
CA LYS A 278 16.70 -5.14 -4.50
C LYS A 278 15.34 -4.74 -3.96
N GLU A 279 14.68 -5.68 -3.29
CA GLU A 279 13.38 -5.50 -2.63
C GLU A 279 13.42 -4.42 -1.53
N ALA A 280 14.58 -4.07 -0.97
CA ALA A 280 14.69 -2.99 0.00
C ALA A 280 14.60 -1.59 -0.64
N GLY A 281 14.79 -1.48 -1.95
CA GLY A 281 14.82 -0.21 -2.69
C GLY A 281 13.62 0.71 -2.42
N PRO A 282 12.36 0.23 -2.52
CA PRO A 282 11.19 1.09 -2.35
C PRO A 282 11.09 1.68 -0.95
N LEU A 283 11.41 0.89 0.07
CA LEU A 283 11.43 1.36 1.46
C LEU A 283 12.52 2.42 1.68
N ILE A 284 13.71 2.23 1.10
CA ILE A 284 14.82 3.19 1.18
C ILE A 284 14.42 4.53 0.52
N LEU A 285 13.74 4.49 -0.65
CA LEU A 285 13.27 5.73 -1.28
C LEU A 285 12.14 6.39 -0.47
N ALA A 286 11.18 5.62 0.05
CA ALA A 286 10.12 6.16 0.92
C ALA A 286 10.70 6.86 2.14
N TRP A 287 11.74 6.27 2.74
CA TRP A 287 12.48 6.88 3.84
C TRP A 287 13.21 8.17 3.42
N ALA A 288 13.87 8.18 2.26
CA ALA A 288 14.51 9.38 1.73
C ALA A 288 13.51 10.52 1.50
N VAL A 289 12.34 10.19 0.94
CA VAL A 289 11.23 11.12 0.72
C VAL A 289 10.73 11.70 2.04
N PHE A 290 10.49 10.83 3.04
CA PHE A 290 10.08 11.22 4.39
C PHE A 290 11.08 12.21 5.01
N LEU A 291 12.38 11.90 4.97
CA LEU A 291 13.44 12.77 5.48
C LEU A 291 13.48 14.11 4.74
N CYS A 292 13.29 14.11 3.42
CA CYS A 292 13.28 15.32 2.60
C CYS A 292 12.11 16.25 2.97
N LEU A 293 10.90 15.69 3.14
CA LEU A 293 9.72 16.46 3.52
C LEU A 293 9.92 17.08 4.91
N ILE A 294 10.37 16.32 5.90
CA ILE A 294 10.63 16.84 7.24
C ILE A 294 11.70 17.93 7.21
N SER A 295 12.76 17.73 6.40
CA SER A 295 13.82 18.73 6.23
C SER A 295 13.33 20.01 5.56
N SER A 296 12.22 19.96 4.82
CA SER A 296 11.60 21.11 4.17
C SER A 296 10.65 21.90 5.08
N LEU A 297 10.31 21.38 6.26
CA LEU A 297 9.43 22.05 7.21
C LEU A 297 10.11 23.22 7.94
N PRO A 298 9.38 24.27 8.35
CA PRO A 298 9.97 25.39 9.05
C PRO A 298 10.67 25.00 10.36
N GLY A 299 11.89 25.49 10.56
CA GLY A 299 12.69 25.22 11.76
C GLY A 299 13.49 23.91 11.73
N SER A 300 13.42 23.14 10.62
CA SER A 300 14.25 21.94 10.41
C SER A 300 15.76 22.24 10.40
N GLU A 301 16.16 23.43 9.95
CA GLU A 301 17.55 23.91 9.88
C GLU A 301 18.25 23.99 11.25
N GLU A 302 17.49 24.04 12.35
CA GLU A 302 18.03 24.08 13.72
C GLU A 302 18.31 22.67 14.27
N SER A 303 17.90 21.61 13.56
CA SER A 303 18.03 20.22 14.01
C SER A 303 19.32 19.57 13.48
N ASN A 304 20.32 19.45 14.35
CA ASN A 304 21.58 18.73 14.03
C ASN A 304 21.32 17.29 13.53
N VAL A 305 20.27 16.65 14.02
CA VAL A 305 19.91 15.26 13.70
C VAL A 305 19.57 15.09 12.22
N LEU A 306 18.73 15.96 11.67
CA LEU A 306 18.28 15.85 10.27
C LEU A 306 19.40 16.22 9.30
N MET A 307 20.27 17.16 9.69
CA MET A 307 21.42 17.57 8.88
C MET A 307 22.48 16.48 8.72
N GLU A 308 22.57 15.53 9.65
CA GLU A 308 23.55 14.44 9.61
C GLU A 308 23.14 13.31 8.65
N ILE A 309 21.86 13.21 8.28
CA ILE A 309 21.34 12.10 7.47
C ILE A 309 21.42 12.43 5.97
N ASP A 310 22.15 11.59 5.21
CA ASP A 310 22.32 11.74 3.76
C ASP A 310 21.13 11.15 2.99
N HIS A 311 19.97 11.81 3.07
CA HIS A 311 18.78 11.45 2.29
C HIS A 311 19.03 11.44 0.77
N VAL A 312 19.97 12.25 0.24
CA VAL A 312 20.35 12.24 -1.19
C VAL A 312 21.12 10.97 -1.54
N GLY A 313 21.96 10.47 -0.62
CA GLY A 313 22.62 9.18 -0.72
C GLY A 313 21.64 8.02 -0.87
N TYR A 314 20.56 8.01 -0.09
CA TYR A 314 19.49 7.01 -0.20
C TYR A 314 18.75 7.07 -1.54
N VAL A 315 18.45 8.27 -2.05
CA VAL A 315 17.86 8.40 -3.41
C VAL A 315 18.79 7.83 -4.47
N ARG A 316 20.07 8.19 -4.44
CA ARG A 316 21.06 7.67 -5.40
C ARG A 316 21.11 6.15 -5.35
N GLN A 317 21.18 5.57 -4.16
CA GLN A 317 21.18 4.12 -3.96
C GLN A 317 19.91 3.47 -4.54
N ALA A 318 18.74 4.03 -4.28
CA ALA A 318 17.47 3.52 -4.79
C ALA A 318 17.38 3.59 -6.33
N PHE A 319 17.85 4.69 -6.94
CA PHE A 319 17.88 4.83 -8.39
C PHE A 319 18.88 3.89 -9.07
N GLU A 320 20.07 3.71 -8.49
CA GLU A 320 21.08 2.76 -8.99
C GLU A 320 20.59 1.30 -8.87
N ALA A 321 19.74 1.00 -7.88
CA ALA A 321 19.06 -0.30 -7.74
C ALA A 321 17.88 -0.51 -8.70
N ALA A 322 17.58 0.46 -9.58
CA ALA A 322 16.52 0.41 -10.58
C ALA A 322 15.07 0.40 -10.03
N LEU A 323 14.88 1.00 -8.85
CA LEU A 323 13.63 1.02 -8.07
C LEU A 323 12.34 1.31 -8.86
N LEU A 324 12.35 2.27 -9.79
CA LEU A 324 11.14 2.62 -10.52
C LEU A 324 10.59 1.42 -11.31
N ASN A 325 11.42 0.44 -11.67
CA ASN A 325 10.95 -0.82 -12.24
C ASN A 325 10.29 -1.70 -11.18
N ASP A 326 10.82 -1.77 -9.96
CA ASP A 326 10.22 -2.53 -8.86
C ASP A 326 8.82 -1.99 -8.51
N CYS A 327 8.62 -0.66 -8.51
CA CYS A 327 7.29 -0.06 -8.35
C CYS A 327 6.32 -0.48 -9.47
N VAL A 328 6.80 -0.60 -10.71
CA VAL A 328 6.00 -1.12 -11.82
C VAL A 328 5.67 -2.60 -11.62
N GLU A 329 6.63 -3.40 -11.15
CA GLU A 329 6.43 -4.82 -10.83
C GLU A 329 5.39 -5.00 -9.71
N ILE A 330 5.47 -4.18 -8.65
CA ILE A 330 4.46 -4.15 -7.58
C ILE A 330 3.08 -3.87 -8.17
N LEU A 331 2.93 -2.81 -8.99
CA LEU A 331 1.67 -2.45 -9.65
C LEU A 331 1.12 -3.53 -10.60
N GLN A 332 1.97 -4.46 -11.03
CA GLN A 332 1.60 -5.59 -11.89
C GLN A 332 1.45 -6.91 -11.11
N SER A 333 1.75 -6.91 -9.81
CA SER A 333 1.64 -8.09 -8.96
C SER A 333 0.18 -8.52 -8.76
N ASP A 334 0.00 -9.76 -8.33
CA ASP A 334 -1.32 -10.32 -8.09
C ASP A 334 -2.00 -9.69 -6.86
N VAL A 335 -1.21 -9.14 -5.91
CA VAL A 335 -1.68 -8.40 -4.72
C VAL A 335 -2.65 -7.27 -5.08
N LEU A 336 -2.40 -6.60 -6.20
CA LEU A 336 -3.21 -5.46 -6.68
C LEU A 336 -4.30 -5.86 -7.69
N LYS A 337 -4.43 -7.16 -7.96
CA LYS A 337 -5.43 -7.73 -8.88
C LYS A 337 -6.44 -8.63 -8.18
N GLU A 338 -6.23 -8.96 -6.91
CA GLU A 338 -7.17 -9.73 -6.12
C GLU A 338 -8.46 -8.93 -5.91
N PRO A 339 -9.61 -9.43 -6.40
CA PRO A 339 -10.87 -8.68 -6.39
C PRO A 339 -11.45 -8.46 -4.98
N ASP A 340 -11.07 -9.30 -4.03
CA ASP A 340 -11.55 -9.26 -2.65
C ASP A 340 -10.52 -8.61 -1.69
N GLY A 341 -9.33 -8.23 -2.19
CA GLY A 341 -8.26 -7.62 -1.41
C GLY A 341 -8.36 -6.08 -1.36
N PRO A 342 -7.58 -5.41 -0.49
CA PRO A 342 -7.62 -3.95 -0.33
C PRO A 342 -6.82 -3.21 -1.42
N ALA A 343 -6.97 -3.63 -2.68
CA ALA A 343 -6.20 -3.16 -3.82
C ALA A 343 -6.28 -1.63 -4.01
N ASP A 344 -7.48 -1.04 -3.83
CA ASP A 344 -7.71 0.40 -3.92
C ASP A 344 -6.86 1.17 -2.90
N GLY A 345 -6.78 0.63 -1.67
CA GLY A 345 -5.95 1.18 -0.60
C GLY A 345 -4.48 1.16 -0.99
N TYR A 346 -3.96 0.03 -1.47
CA TYR A 346 -2.58 -0.08 -1.94
C TYR A 346 -2.25 0.90 -3.08
N ARG A 347 -3.17 1.11 -4.03
CA ARG A 347 -3.01 2.14 -5.08
C ARG A 347 -2.95 3.54 -4.49
N SER A 348 -3.79 3.83 -3.48
CA SER A 348 -3.77 5.10 -2.77
C SER A 348 -2.43 5.34 -2.06
N VAL A 349 -1.87 4.34 -1.36
CA VAL A 349 -0.54 4.44 -0.73
C VAL A 349 0.54 4.75 -1.77
N LEU A 350 0.54 4.03 -2.89
CA LEU A 350 1.51 4.25 -3.97
C LEU A 350 1.34 5.62 -4.62
N ARG A 351 0.10 6.09 -4.79
CA ARG A 351 -0.19 7.45 -5.28
C ARG A 351 0.41 8.50 -4.35
N THR A 352 0.14 8.40 -3.05
CA THR A 352 0.64 9.33 -2.04
C THR A 352 2.17 9.32 -2.01
N PHE A 353 2.78 8.13 -2.03
CA PHE A 353 4.24 7.98 -2.10
C PHE A 353 4.84 8.64 -3.35
N VAL A 354 4.31 8.36 -4.55
CA VAL A 354 4.82 8.93 -5.79
C VAL A 354 4.64 10.44 -5.81
N SER A 355 3.53 10.95 -5.29
CA SER A 355 3.31 12.39 -5.18
C SER A 355 4.29 13.06 -4.22
N ALA A 356 4.50 12.46 -3.04
CA ALA A 356 5.49 12.89 -2.08
C ALA A 356 6.89 12.90 -2.68
N PHE A 357 7.23 11.88 -3.47
CA PHE A 357 8.49 11.80 -4.20
C PHE A 357 8.66 12.94 -5.22
N ILE A 358 7.61 13.25 -6.00
CA ILE A 358 7.61 14.39 -6.94
C ILE A 358 7.81 15.72 -6.20
N ALA A 359 7.13 15.89 -5.07
CA ALA A 359 7.22 17.10 -4.23
C ALA A 359 8.63 17.29 -3.66
N SER A 360 9.19 16.25 -3.05
CA SER A 360 10.47 16.29 -2.32
C SER A 360 11.65 16.65 -3.22
N TYR A 361 11.74 16.03 -4.40
CA TYR A 361 12.90 16.19 -5.27
C TYR A 361 12.65 17.12 -6.44
N ALA A 362 11.53 17.86 -6.40
CA ALA A 362 11.10 18.80 -7.42
C ALA A 362 11.35 18.23 -8.82
N ILE A 363 10.78 17.04 -9.08
CA ILE A 363 10.99 16.27 -10.31
C ILE A 363 10.63 17.14 -11.50
N SER A 364 11.64 17.83 -12.03
CA SER A 364 11.51 18.67 -13.19
C SER A 364 11.68 17.80 -14.43
N LEU A 365 11.18 18.27 -15.57
CA LEU A 365 11.35 17.63 -16.88
C LEU A 365 12.85 17.52 -17.31
N GLN A 366 13.80 17.92 -16.46
CA GLN A 366 15.24 17.75 -16.61
C GLN A 366 15.78 16.42 -16.06
N LEU A 367 14.95 15.57 -15.42
CA LEU A 367 15.35 14.19 -15.15
C LEU A 367 15.75 13.48 -16.45
N GLU A 368 16.61 12.47 -16.32
CA GLU A 368 16.86 11.54 -17.43
C GLU A 368 15.52 11.04 -17.98
N ASP A 369 15.36 11.13 -19.31
CA ASP A 369 14.10 10.87 -20.01
C ASP A 369 13.49 9.49 -19.67
N LYS A 370 14.36 8.53 -19.33
CA LYS A 370 13.98 7.20 -18.88
C LYS A 370 13.23 7.22 -17.54
N SER A 371 13.70 7.98 -16.56
CA SER A 371 13.10 8.05 -15.22
C SER A 371 11.73 8.74 -15.26
N LEU A 372 11.61 9.82 -16.02
CA LEU A 372 10.32 10.49 -16.24
C LEU A 372 9.29 9.53 -16.86
N LYS A 373 9.69 8.77 -17.89
CA LYS A 373 8.81 7.78 -18.52
C LYS A 373 8.33 6.70 -17.55
N LEU A 374 9.20 6.24 -16.65
CA LEU A 374 8.82 5.26 -15.63
C LEU A 374 7.86 5.86 -14.59
N ILE A 375 8.11 7.09 -14.12
CA ILE A 375 7.17 7.78 -13.21
C ILE A 375 5.78 7.92 -13.86
N LEU A 376 5.73 8.31 -15.14
CA LEU A 376 4.47 8.40 -15.85
C LEU A 376 3.81 7.04 -16.06
N ASP A 377 4.58 5.98 -16.30
CA ASP A 377 4.08 4.60 -16.39
C ASP A 377 3.43 4.15 -15.07
N ILE A 378 4.09 4.43 -13.94
CA ILE A 378 3.60 4.18 -12.58
C ILE A 378 2.29 4.94 -12.35
N LEU A 379 2.26 6.25 -12.60
CA LEU A 379 1.05 7.08 -12.44
C LEU A 379 -0.10 6.57 -13.31
N CYS A 380 0.16 6.26 -14.58
CA CYS A 380 -0.88 5.72 -15.46
C CYS A 380 -1.46 4.43 -14.90
N LYS A 381 -0.62 3.53 -14.38
CA LYS A 381 -1.05 2.25 -13.79
C LYS A 381 -1.82 2.44 -12.49
N ILE A 382 -1.49 3.44 -11.68
CA ILE A 382 -2.20 3.77 -10.44
C ILE A 382 -3.64 4.19 -10.74
N TYR A 383 -3.83 5.11 -11.70
CA TYR A 383 -5.15 5.69 -12.00
C TYR A 383 -6.01 4.86 -12.96
N GLN A 384 -5.40 4.02 -13.81
CA GLN A 384 -6.14 3.24 -14.80
C GLN A 384 -7.15 2.29 -14.12
N GLY A 385 -8.41 2.38 -14.53
CA GLY A 385 -9.53 1.65 -13.93
C GLY A 385 -10.07 2.22 -12.62
N GLU A 386 -9.46 3.27 -12.05
CA GLU A 386 -9.77 3.78 -10.70
C GLU A 386 -10.52 5.12 -10.74
N GLU A 387 -11.85 5.07 -10.86
CA GLU A 387 -12.68 6.29 -10.91
C GLU A 387 -12.54 7.13 -9.62
N SER A 388 -12.45 6.49 -8.44
CA SER A 388 -12.33 7.18 -7.15
C SER A 388 -11.04 8.02 -7.05
N LEU A 389 -9.91 7.45 -7.46
CA LEU A 389 -8.63 8.16 -7.50
C LEU A 389 -8.62 9.26 -8.57
N CYS A 390 -9.23 9.01 -9.74
CA CYS A 390 -9.39 10.04 -10.76
C CYS A 390 -10.21 11.23 -10.26
N ILE A 391 -11.29 10.98 -9.49
CA ILE A 391 -12.07 12.05 -8.86
C ILE A 391 -11.21 12.87 -7.90
N GLN A 392 -10.45 12.22 -7.02
CA GLN A 392 -9.56 12.91 -6.08
C GLN A 392 -8.47 13.73 -6.79
N PHE A 393 -7.91 13.21 -7.88
CA PHE A 393 -6.92 13.92 -8.68
C PHE A 393 -7.43 15.27 -9.20
N TRP A 394 -8.67 15.29 -9.70
CA TRP A 394 -9.29 16.51 -10.26
C TRP A 394 -9.86 17.44 -9.18
N ASP A 395 -9.93 16.99 -7.93
CA ASP A 395 -10.24 17.86 -6.80
C ASP A 395 -9.08 18.84 -6.56
N ARG A 396 -9.40 20.13 -6.61
CA ARG A 396 -8.43 21.22 -6.42
C ARG A 396 -7.95 21.30 -4.98
N GLU A 397 -8.72 20.79 -4.04
CA GLU A 397 -8.40 20.79 -2.61
C GLU A 397 -7.48 19.61 -2.23
N SER A 398 -7.35 18.59 -3.09
CA SER A 398 -6.40 17.49 -2.89
C SER A 398 -4.96 18.00 -2.95
N PHE A 399 -4.33 18.20 -1.80
CA PHE A 399 -2.91 18.55 -1.70
C PHE A 399 -2.02 17.37 -2.11
N ILE A 400 -2.47 16.13 -1.87
CA ILE A 400 -1.79 14.90 -2.31
C ILE A 400 -1.59 14.96 -3.82
N ASP A 401 -2.57 15.37 -4.61
CA ASP A 401 -2.46 15.35 -6.07
C ASP A 401 -1.83 16.63 -6.65
N GLY A 402 -1.52 17.63 -5.82
CA GLY A 402 -0.89 18.88 -6.23
C GLY A 402 0.42 18.68 -7.03
N PRO A 403 1.40 17.91 -6.52
CA PRO A 403 2.64 17.60 -7.24
C PRO A 403 2.40 16.88 -8.57
N ILE A 404 1.46 15.92 -8.62
CA ILE A 404 1.12 15.18 -9.86
C ILE A 404 0.45 16.13 -10.87
N ARG A 405 -0.46 17.00 -10.44
CA ARG A 405 -1.05 18.04 -11.29
C ARG A 405 -0.01 19.01 -11.82
N CYS A 406 0.99 19.39 -11.02
CA CYS A 406 2.10 20.20 -11.48
C CYS A 406 2.87 19.50 -12.63
N LEU A 407 3.11 18.19 -12.50
CA LEU A 407 3.71 17.38 -13.58
C LEU A 407 2.83 17.35 -14.83
N LEU A 408 1.51 17.19 -14.70
CA LEU A 408 0.58 17.26 -15.84
C LEU A 408 0.63 18.63 -16.52
N CYS A 409 0.59 19.73 -15.76
CA CYS A 409 0.72 21.09 -16.28
C CYS A 409 2.07 21.32 -16.98
N ASN A 410 3.14 20.68 -16.51
CA ASN A 410 4.45 20.74 -17.17
C ASN A 410 4.45 19.98 -18.51
N LEU A 411 3.81 18.81 -18.60
CA LEU A 411 3.65 18.07 -19.86
C LEU A 411 2.80 18.84 -20.87
N GLU A 412 1.70 19.45 -20.41
CA GLU A 412 0.89 20.37 -21.20
C GLU A 412 1.73 21.58 -21.63
N GLY A 413 2.56 22.09 -20.73
CA GLY A 413 3.66 23.05 -20.92
C GLY A 413 4.42 22.82 -22.21
N GLU A 414 4.95 21.61 -22.36
CA GLU A 414 5.81 21.18 -23.47
C GLU A 414 5.06 20.70 -24.71
N PHE A 415 3.73 20.71 -24.75
CA PHE A 415 3.00 20.28 -25.94
C PHE A 415 3.44 21.11 -27.16
N PRO A 416 3.81 20.50 -28.30
CA PRO A 416 3.56 19.11 -28.68
C PRO A 416 4.77 18.17 -28.56
N PHE A 417 5.84 18.55 -27.86
CA PHE A 417 7.07 17.74 -27.74
C PHE A 417 6.87 16.41 -27.01
N ARG A 418 6.02 16.39 -25.99
CA ARG A 418 5.71 15.21 -25.15
C ARG A 418 4.24 14.80 -25.29
N THR A 419 3.73 14.83 -26.52
CA THR A 419 2.32 14.55 -26.80
C THR A 419 1.90 13.15 -26.35
N VAL A 420 2.76 12.15 -26.57
CA VAL A 420 2.46 10.76 -26.18
C VAL A 420 2.32 10.64 -24.66
N GLU A 421 3.27 11.21 -23.92
CA GLU A 421 3.25 11.24 -22.46
C GLU A 421 2.03 11.97 -21.90
N LEU A 422 1.71 13.15 -22.46
CA LEU A 422 0.54 13.94 -22.06
C LEU A 422 -0.76 13.18 -22.29
N VAL A 423 -0.97 12.65 -23.50
CA VAL A 423 -2.21 11.94 -23.86
C VAL A 423 -2.35 10.66 -23.05
N ARG A 424 -1.25 9.93 -22.82
CA ARG A 424 -1.27 8.71 -22.02
C ARG A 424 -1.72 8.98 -20.58
N LEU A 425 -1.15 10.02 -19.95
CA LEU A 425 -1.52 10.39 -18.58
C LEU A 425 -2.97 10.89 -18.51
N LEU A 426 -3.40 11.75 -19.43
CA LEU A 426 -4.79 12.20 -19.48
C LEU A 426 -5.78 11.05 -19.69
N SER A 427 -5.41 10.05 -20.50
CA SER A 427 -6.23 8.86 -20.72
C SER A 427 -6.38 7.99 -19.47
N SER A 428 -5.39 7.94 -18.59
CA SER A 428 -5.55 7.24 -17.30
C SER A 428 -6.34 8.05 -16.27
N LEU A 429 -6.43 9.38 -16.45
CA LEU A 429 -7.10 10.30 -15.52
C LEU A 429 -8.57 10.57 -15.89
N CYS A 430 -9.12 9.84 -16.87
CA CYS A 430 -10.49 10.03 -17.36
C CYS A 430 -11.42 8.85 -17.02
N GLU A 431 -11.09 8.02 -16.03
CA GLU A 431 -11.96 6.92 -15.60
C GLU A 431 -13.18 7.51 -14.88
N GLY A 432 -14.37 7.29 -15.44
CA GLY A 432 -15.62 7.86 -14.92
C GLY A 432 -16.12 9.08 -15.69
N THR A 433 -17.41 9.39 -15.50
CA THR A 433 -18.08 10.45 -16.28
C THR A 433 -17.57 11.85 -15.94
N TRP A 434 -17.38 12.14 -14.65
CA TRP A 434 -16.91 13.44 -14.18
C TRP A 434 -15.42 13.66 -14.47
N PRO A 435 -14.50 12.70 -14.18
CA PRO A 435 -13.09 12.84 -14.57
C PRO A 435 -12.88 13.02 -16.08
N ALA A 436 -13.67 12.34 -16.93
CA ALA A 436 -13.63 12.55 -18.37
C ALA A 436 -14.03 13.98 -18.77
N GLU A 437 -15.05 14.56 -18.13
CA GLU A 437 -15.41 15.97 -18.32
C GLU A 437 -14.29 16.90 -17.86
N CYS A 438 -13.60 16.59 -16.75
CA CYS A 438 -12.45 17.35 -16.27
C CYS A 438 -11.29 17.33 -17.28
N VAL A 439 -10.97 16.18 -17.89
CA VAL A 439 -9.98 16.06 -18.97
C VAL A 439 -10.38 16.89 -20.18
N TYR A 440 -11.65 16.81 -20.61
CA TYR A 440 -12.16 17.64 -21.70
C TYR A 440 -11.97 19.14 -21.40
N ASN A 441 -12.39 19.56 -20.21
CA ASN A 441 -12.28 20.95 -19.76
C ASN A 441 -10.82 21.41 -19.62
N PHE A 442 -9.91 20.53 -19.22
CA PHE A 442 -8.48 20.80 -19.18
C PHE A 442 -7.95 21.09 -20.60
N LEU A 443 -8.22 20.18 -21.56
CA LEU A 443 -7.82 20.33 -22.96
C LEU A 443 -8.47 21.52 -23.67
N ASP A 444 -9.73 21.86 -23.34
CA ASP A 444 -10.44 23.00 -23.91
C ASP A 444 -9.85 24.35 -23.43
N LYS A 445 -9.39 24.39 -22.18
CA LYS A 445 -8.79 25.58 -21.55
C LYS A 445 -7.29 25.70 -21.78
N SER A 446 -6.62 24.63 -22.18
CA SER A 446 -5.21 24.63 -22.56
C SER A 446 -4.96 25.52 -23.77
N LEU A 447 -4.13 26.54 -23.58
CA LEU A 447 -3.75 27.51 -24.60
C LEU A 447 -2.24 27.50 -24.82
N GLY A 448 -1.86 27.48 -26.09
CA GLY A 448 -0.47 27.65 -26.51
C GLY A 448 0.19 26.38 -27.01
N ILE A 449 1.32 26.59 -27.67
CA ILE A 449 2.09 25.56 -28.37
C ILE A 449 3.56 25.85 -28.06
N SER A 450 4.33 24.82 -27.77
CA SER A 450 5.77 24.94 -27.58
C SER A 450 6.54 24.68 -28.87
N SER A 451 7.65 25.40 -29.08
CA SER A 451 8.62 25.12 -30.14
C SER A 451 10.04 25.39 -29.67
N LEU A 452 11.01 24.70 -30.25
CA LEU A 452 12.43 24.99 -30.08
C LEU A 452 12.80 26.21 -30.92
N VAL A 453 13.50 27.16 -30.31
CA VAL A 453 13.99 28.38 -30.97
C VAL A 453 15.41 28.67 -30.54
N GLU A 454 16.25 29.06 -31.50
CA GLU A 454 17.58 29.62 -31.24
C GLU A 454 17.44 31.07 -30.76
N ILE A 455 17.93 31.33 -29.56
CA ILE A 455 17.95 32.65 -28.94
C ILE A 455 19.33 33.29 -29.18
N ASN A 456 19.34 34.38 -29.94
CA ASN A 456 20.56 35.14 -30.22
C ASN A 456 20.85 36.15 -29.10
N GLY A 457 21.69 35.79 -28.12
CA GLY A 457 22.17 36.72 -27.09
C GLY A 457 22.89 36.03 -25.92
N SER A 458 23.87 36.69 -25.30
CA SER A 458 24.51 36.22 -24.06
C SER A 458 23.55 36.44 -22.87
N PHE A 459 23.10 35.35 -22.25
CA PHE A 459 22.23 35.41 -21.06
C PHE A 459 22.97 36.07 -19.89
N GLY A 460 22.45 37.21 -19.43
CA GLY A 460 22.74 37.78 -18.12
C GLY A 460 21.57 37.51 -17.17
N GLU A 461 21.85 37.37 -15.88
CA GLU A 461 20.95 36.81 -14.84
C GLU A 461 19.59 37.51 -14.62
N ASP A 462 19.24 38.60 -15.33
CA ASP A 462 18.13 39.45 -14.89
C ASP A 462 17.27 40.12 -15.99
N ARG A 463 17.06 39.50 -17.17
CA ARG A 463 16.11 40.05 -18.18
C ARG A 463 15.20 39.02 -18.86
N SER A 464 13.89 39.25 -18.68
CA SER A 464 12.68 38.74 -19.36
C SER A 464 12.74 37.35 -19.99
N GLN A 465 12.02 36.40 -19.38
CA GLN A 465 11.66 35.08 -19.91
C GLN A 465 10.78 35.14 -21.18
N ILE A 466 10.56 36.31 -21.78
CA ILE A 466 9.60 36.55 -22.86
C ILE A 466 10.35 36.79 -24.17
N VAL A 467 9.97 36.05 -25.21
CA VAL A 467 10.45 36.18 -26.59
C VAL A 467 9.28 36.46 -27.54
N GLU A 468 9.55 37.06 -28.69
CA GLU A 468 8.54 37.36 -29.70
C GLU A 468 8.98 36.84 -31.06
N THR A 469 8.09 36.19 -31.80
CA THR A 469 8.38 35.77 -33.18
C THR A 469 8.43 36.96 -34.13
N HIS A 470 9.48 37.09 -34.95
CA HIS A 470 9.50 38.12 -36.01
C HIS A 470 8.91 37.63 -37.34
N LEU A 471 8.95 36.33 -37.58
CA LEU A 471 8.39 35.65 -38.76
C LEU A 471 7.50 34.48 -38.29
N PRO A 472 6.56 34.00 -39.12
CA PRO A 472 5.82 32.80 -38.81
C PRO A 472 6.79 31.62 -38.55
N LEU A 473 6.61 30.94 -37.43
CA LEU A 473 7.46 29.83 -37.00
C LEU A 473 6.73 28.51 -37.26
N HIS A 474 7.36 27.63 -38.05
CA HIS A 474 6.87 26.27 -38.25
C HIS A 474 7.25 25.40 -37.06
N VAL A 475 6.30 24.63 -36.54
CA VAL A 475 6.56 23.70 -35.44
C VAL A 475 7.18 22.43 -36.01
N PRO A 476 8.41 22.06 -35.62
CA PRO A 476 9.06 20.85 -36.13
C PRO A 476 8.24 19.59 -35.82
N GLY A 477 8.07 18.72 -36.82
CA GLY A 477 7.33 17.46 -36.67
C GLY A 477 5.81 17.55 -36.87
N PHE A 478 5.25 18.76 -37.05
CA PHE A 478 3.81 18.96 -37.24
C PHE A 478 3.54 19.79 -38.50
N GLU A 479 3.38 19.10 -39.63
CA GLU A 479 3.04 19.75 -40.90
C GLU A 479 1.70 20.49 -40.79
N GLY A 480 1.71 21.78 -41.14
CA GLY A 480 0.52 22.64 -41.06
C GLY A 480 0.39 23.45 -39.76
N LEU A 481 1.17 23.15 -38.72
CA LEU A 481 1.16 23.94 -37.49
C LEU A 481 2.14 25.11 -37.59
N VAL A 482 1.60 26.34 -37.64
CA VAL A 482 2.38 27.57 -37.79
C VAL A 482 2.01 28.56 -36.68
N ILE A 483 3.03 28.98 -35.92
CA ILE A 483 2.90 30.07 -34.95
C ILE A 483 3.01 31.39 -35.72
N PRO A 484 2.01 32.29 -35.66
CA PRO A 484 2.05 33.56 -36.36
C PRO A 484 3.24 34.45 -35.96
N SER A 485 3.62 35.38 -36.84
CA SER A 485 4.55 36.46 -36.47
C SER A 485 3.95 37.35 -35.38
N LYS A 486 4.80 37.92 -34.53
CA LYS A 486 4.45 38.77 -33.38
C LYS A 486 3.72 38.04 -32.26
N THR A 487 3.93 36.73 -32.17
CA THR A 487 3.41 35.92 -31.07
C THR A 487 4.40 36.01 -29.92
N CYS A 488 3.92 36.36 -28.73
CA CYS A 488 4.70 36.30 -27.51
C CYS A 488 4.84 34.86 -27.04
N GLY A 489 6.00 34.51 -26.50
CA GLY A 489 6.23 33.23 -25.88
C GLY A 489 7.11 33.34 -24.65
N HIS A 490 6.97 32.37 -23.75
CA HIS A 490 7.73 32.26 -22.52
C HIS A 490 8.76 31.14 -22.65
N ILE A 491 10.01 31.42 -22.28
CA ILE A 491 11.08 30.42 -22.25
C ILE A 491 10.79 29.46 -21.08
N LEU A 492 10.52 28.20 -21.41
CA LEU A 492 10.30 27.14 -20.42
C LEU A 492 11.63 26.60 -19.88
N ARG A 493 12.56 26.28 -20.79
CA ARG A 493 13.91 25.79 -20.43
C ARG A 493 14.91 25.94 -21.57
N LEU A 494 16.20 25.96 -21.23
CA LEU A 494 17.30 25.85 -22.19
C LEU A 494 17.57 24.37 -22.46
N VAL A 495 17.71 24.00 -23.73
CA VAL A 495 17.93 22.60 -24.16
C VAL A 495 19.39 22.34 -24.49
N SER A 496 20.03 23.24 -25.24
CA SER A 496 21.47 23.15 -25.52
C SER A 496 22.00 24.46 -26.11
N GLY A 497 23.12 24.98 -25.57
CA GLY A 497 23.73 26.22 -26.05
C GLY A 497 22.75 27.39 -26.07
N ASN A 498 22.44 27.90 -27.26
CA ASN A 498 21.49 28.99 -27.50
C ASN A 498 20.07 28.51 -27.83
N THR A 499 19.78 27.21 -27.79
CA THR A 499 18.44 26.67 -28.10
C THR A 499 17.59 26.60 -26.85
N ALA A 500 16.41 27.22 -26.91
CA ALA A 500 15.44 27.21 -25.84
C ALA A 500 14.13 26.58 -26.30
N LEU A 501 13.46 25.90 -25.36
CA LEU A 501 12.07 25.52 -25.49
C LEU A 501 11.20 26.70 -25.07
N VAL A 502 10.39 27.20 -25.99
CA VAL A 502 9.54 28.37 -25.79
C VAL A 502 8.08 27.97 -25.95
N ARG A 503 7.24 28.33 -24.98
CA ARG A 503 5.78 28.21 -25.04
C ARG A 503 5.17 29.48 -25.63
N TRP A 504 4.49 29.35 -26.76
CA TRP A 504 3.88 30.46 -27.49
C TRP A 504 2.41 30.62 -27.11
N GLU A 505 1.99 31.86 -26.86
CA GLU A 505 0.59 32.21 -26.59
C GLU A 505 -0.21 32.24 -27.90
N VAL A 506 -0.72 31.07 -28.30
CA VAL A 506 -1.50 30.91 -29.53
C VAL A 506 -2.99 30.72 -29.18
N ASN A 507 -3.85 31.47 -29.87
CA ASN A 507 -5.30 31.29 -29.79
C ASN A 507 -5.72 30.02 -30.55
N GLY A 508 -5.54 28.87 -29.92
CA GLY A 508 -5.98 27.57 -30.42
C GLY A 508 -6.20 26.62 -29.24
N GLN A 509 -7.34 25.94 -29.22
CA GLN A 509 -7.66 24.95 -28.20
C GLN A 509 -6.79 23.71 -28.41
N LEU A 510 -6.14 23.22 -27.35
CA LEU A 510 -5.28 22.04 -27.41
C LEU A 510 -6.01 20.82 -27.99
N LEU A 511 -7.30 20.64 -27.67
CA LEU A 511 -8.13 19.58 -28.23
C LEU A 511 -8.20 19.61 -29.77
N GLN A 512 -8.37 20.79 -30.35
CA GLN A 512 -8.41 20.94 -31.82
C GLN A 512 -7.05 20.62 -32.44
N LEU A 513 -5.96 21.02 -31.77
CA LEU A 513 -4.61 20.73 -32.21
C LEU A 513 -4.30 19.23 -32.13
N ILE A 514 -4.70 18.54 -31.06
CA ILE A 514 -4.56 17.08 -30.94
C ILE A 514 -5.36 16.38 -32.04
N LEU A 515 -6.60 16.79 -32.32
CA LEU A 515 -7.41 16.22 -33.40
C LEU A 515 -6.76 16.43 -34.77
N VAL A 516 -6.21 17.62 -35.03
CA VAL A 516 -5.47 17.90 -36.27
C VAL A 516 -4.26 16.98 -36.38
N ILE A 517 -3.45 16.86 -35.32
CA ILE A 517 -2.28 15.98 -35.28
C ILE A 517 -2.68 14.51 -35.52
N ALA A 518 -3.76 14.05 -34.88
CA ALA A 518 -4.27 12.68 -35.02
C ALA A 518 -4.83 12.37 -36.41
N LEU A 519 -5.22 13.37 -37.20
CA LEU A 519 -5.64 13.20 -38.60
C LEU A 519 -4.45 13.09 -39.58
N TYR A 520 -3.26 13.52 -39.15
CA TYR A 520 -2.02 13.47 -39.94
C TYR A 520 -1.10 12.29 -39.56
N TRP A 521 -1.46 11.52 -38.53
CA TRP A 521 -0.85 10.24 -38.14
C TRP A 521 -1.76 9.09 -38.56
#